data_AF-A0AAV4S369-F1
#
_entry.id   AF-A0AAV4S369-F1
#
_cell.length_a   1.000
_cell.length_b   1.000
_cell.length_c   1.000
_cell.angle_alpha   90.00
_cell.angle_beta   90.00
_cell.angle_gamma   90.00
#
_symmetry.space_group_name_H-M   'P 1'
#
loop_
_entity.id
_entity.type
_entity.pdbx_description
1 polymer ?
#
loop_
_entity_poly.entity_id
_entity_poly.type
_entity_poly.pdbx_seq_one_letter_code
_entity_poly.pdbx_strand_id
1 'polypeptide(L)'
;MNLVLLEILLYIVCIKLNIDLLKNPSIFNGYHKFMEDYLKLGHMELIPENEIDVPVNSSFYLPHHPVPNKSGDKFRVVFDGSAKSSTGVSLNDKLMVGPQLQTDLTTILIRFRMHKNSHDS
;
A
#
# COMPACT_ATOMS: atom_id res chain seq x y z
N MET A 1 2.59 24.07 -13.59
CA MET A 1 2.94 22.99 -12.65
C MET A 1 3.55 21.88 -13.50
N ASN A 2 4.88 21.85 -13.53
CA ASN A 2 5.66 21.21 -14.59
C ASN A 2 5.57 19.68 -14.55
N LEU A 3 5.50 19.04 -15.74
CA LEU A 3 5.54 17.58 -15.91
C LEU A 3 6.71 16.91 -15.16
N VAL A 4 7.80 17.64 -14.94
CA VAL A 4 9.00 17.19 -14.22
C VAL A 4 8.72 16.84 -12.75
N LEU A 5 7.78 17.53 -12.09
CA LEU A 5 7.39 17.22 -10.71
C LEU A 5 6.59 15.91 -10.59
N LEU A 6 5.86 15.53 -11.64
CA LEU A 6 5.16 14.26 -11.70
C LEU A 6 6.14 13.10 -11.90
N GLU A 7 7.22 13.31 -12.67
CA GLU A 7 8.27 12.33 -12.88
C GLU A 7 9.10 12.07 -11.61
N ILE A 8 9.38 13.11 -10.81
CA ILE A 8 10.17 12.98 -9.57
C ILE A 8 9.41 12.19 -8.49
N LEU A 9 8.11 12.44 -8.34
CA LEU A 9 7.25 11.64 -7.44
C LEU A 9 7.13 10.18 -7.88
N LEU A 10 7.09 9.94 -9.19
CA LEU A 10 7.01 8.60 -9.76
C LEU A 10 8.36 7.85 -9.62
N TYR A 11 9.48 8.55 -9.74
CA TYR A 11 10.83 7.97 -9.73
C TYR A 11 11.26 7.51 -8.33
N ILE A 12 10.92 8.25 -7.28
CA ILE A 12 11.33 7.94 -5.90
C ILE A 12 10.47 6.81 -5.29
N VAL A 13 9.27 6.57 -5.84
CA VAL A 13 8.32 5.57 -5.30
C VAL A 13 8.37 4.24 -6.08
N CYS A 14 8.90 4.20 -7.30
CA CYS A 14 8.71 3.06 -8.22
C CYS A 14 9.99 2.32 -8.67
N ILE A 15 10.66 1.59 -7.77
CA ILE A 15 11.59 0.50 -8.18
C ILE A 15 10.90 -0.87 -8.00
N LYS A 16 9.70 -1.00 -8.59
CA LYS A 16 9.11 -2.25 -9.14
C LYS A 16 7.75 -2.01 -9.84
N LEU A 17 7.38 -0.77 -10.17
CA LEU A 17 6.00 -0.44 -10.61
C LEU A 17 5.86 -0.20 -12.12
N ASN A 18 6.85 -0.59 -12.93
CA ASN A 18 7.24 0.27 -14.05
C ASN A 18 7.10 -0.29 -15.48
N ILE A 19 6.21 -1.23 -15.75
CA ILE A 19 5.86 -1.55 -17.16
C ILE A 19 4.37 -1.82 -17.33
N ASP A 20 3.78 -2.66 -16.47
CA ASP A 20 2.41 -3.13 -16.72
C ASP A 20 1.33 -2.10 -16.35
N LEU A 21 1.63 -1.17 -15.43
CA LEU A 21 0.79 -0.01 -15.15
C LEU A 21 0.69 0.94 -16.36
N LEU A 22 1.82 1.20 -17.03
CA LEU A 22 1.86 2.07 -18.21
C LEU A 22 1.16 1.42 -19.41
N LYS A 23 1.06 0.09 -19.45
CA LYS A 23 0.35 -0.65 -20.51
C LYS A 23 -1.17 -0.62 -20.36
N ASN A 24 -1.73 -0.30 -19.18
CA ASN A 24 -3.17 -0.30 -18.96
C ASN A 24 -3.67 1.07 -18.46
N PRO A 25 -4.26 1.89 -19.36
CA PRO A 25 -4.73 3.24 -19.01
C PRO A 25 -5.75 3.28 -17.87
N SER A 26 -6.59 2.25 -17.72
CA SER A 26 -7.60 2.19 -16.66
C SER A 26 -6.94 2.03 -15.28
N ILE A 27 -5.95 1.14 -15.17
CA ILE A 27 -5.22 0.91 -13.92
C ILE A 27 -4.37 2.15 -13.59
N PHE A 28 -3.73 2.75 -14.59
CA PHE A 28 -2.98 3.99 -14.41
C PHE A 28 -3.85 5.13 -13.85
N ASN A 29 -5.03 5.37 -14.43
CA ASN A 29 -5.92 6.43 -13.97
C ASN A 29 -6.43 6.17 -12.54
N GLY A 30 -6.75 4.91 -12.22
CA GLY A 30 -7.14 4.52 -10.87
C GLY A 30 -6.00 4.72 -9.85
N TYR A 31 -4.78 4.34 -10.22
CA TYR A 31 -3.59 4.54 -9.40
C TYR A 31 -3.27 6.03 -9.19
N HIS A 32 -3.30 6.82 -10.26
CA HIS A 32 -3.07 8.28 -10.19
C HIS A 32 -4.07 8.95 -9.25
N LYS A 33 -5.36 8.61 -9.38
CA LYS A 33 -6.41 9.12 -8.49
C LYS A 33 -6.16 8.72 -7.03
N PHE A 34 -5.76 7.47 -6.77
CA PHE A 34 -5.39 7.02 -5.43
C PHE A 34 -4.28 7.88 -4.84
N MET A 35 -3.19 8.11 -5.59
CA MET A 35 -2.08 8.93 -5.11
C MET A 35 -2.52 10.37 -4.84
N GLU A 36 -3.31 11.00 -5.72
CA GLU A 36 -3.85 12.33 -5.44
C GLU A 36 -4.69 12.39 -4.16
N ASP A 37 -5.59 11.42 -3.96
CA ASP A 37 -6.45 11.38 -2.79
C ASP A 37 -5.60 11.15 -1.52
N TYR A 38 -4.57 10.31 -1.59
CA TYR A 38 -3.63 10.05 -0.49
C TYR A 38 -2.85 11.33 -0.09
N LEU A 39 -2.46 12.16 -1.06
CA LEU A 39 -1.85 13.48 -0.81
C LEU A 39 -2.85 14.45 -0.18
N LYS A 40 -4.05 14.57 -0.77
CA LYS A 40 -5.10 15.50 -0.29
C LYS A 40 -5.56 15.20 1.13
N LEU A 41 -5.58 13.92 1.52
CA LEU A 41 -5.91 13.47 2.87
C LEU A 41 -4.77 13.66 3.87
N GLY A 42 -3.59 14.11 3.43
CA GLY A 42 -2.41 14.28 4.29
C GLY A 42 -1.77 12.95 4.71
N HIS A 43 -2.00 11.87 3.97
CA HIS A 43 -1.37 10.57 4.23
C HIS A 43 0.02 10.44 3.58
N MET A 44 0.40 11.39 2.72
CA MET A 44 1.76 11.55 2.19
C MET A 44 2.07 13.01 1.93
N GLU A 45 3.34 13.32 1.74
CA GLU A 45 3.84 14.66 1.39
C GLU A 45 4.86 14.58 0.26
N LEU A 46 5.09 15.72 -0.39
CA LEU A 46 6.17 15.86 -1.37
C LEU A 46 7.51 15.89 -0.64
N ILE A 47 8.45 15.06 -1.10
CA ILE A 47 9.82 15.09 -0.59
C ILE A 47 10.47 16.42 -1.03
N PRO A 48 11.06 17.20 -0.11
CA PRO A 48 11.81 18.40 -0.44
C PRO A 48 12.95 18.11 -1.42
N GLU A 49 13.24 19.03 -2.36
CA GLU A 49 14.26 18.81 -3.40
C GLU A 49 15.65 18.47 -2.83
N ASN A 50 16.00 19.05 -1.68
CA ASN A 50 17.25 18.81 -0.96
C ASN A 50 17.33 17.43 -0.26
N GLU A 51 16.22 16.69 -0.23
CA GLU A 51 16.11 15.36 0.40
C GLU A 51 15.86 14.24 -0.62
N ILE A 52 15.85 14.56 -1.92
CA ILE A 52 15.68 13.57 -2.98
C ILE A 52 16.92 12.68 -3.11
N ASP A 53 18.11 13.28 -3.07
CA ASP A 53 19.39 12.60 -3.29
C ASP A 53 20.02 12.13 -1.97
N VAL A 54 19.26 11.43 -1.12
CA VAL A 54 19.80 10.78 0.08
C VAL A 54 20.55 9.50 -0.28
N PRO A 55 21.64 9.17 0.44
CA PRO A 55 22.35 7.91 0.27
C PRO A 55 21.39 6.71 0.39
N VAL A 56 21.62 5.66 -0.41
CA VAL A 56 20.79 4.44 -0.50
C VAL A 56 20.57 3.73 0.85
N ASN A 57 21.41 4.00 1.85
CA ASN A 57 21.30 3.42 3.19
C ASN A 57 20.61 4.34 4.21
N SER A 58 20.24 5.56 3.79
CA SER A 58 19.56 6.57 4.60
C SER A 58 18.08 6.72 4.21
N SER A 59 17.63 6.02 3.17
CA SER A 59 16.23 5.97 2.74
C SER A 59 15.69 4.54 2.75
N PHE A 60 14.38 4.40 2.98
CA PHE A 60 13.69 3.13 2.87
C PHE A 60 12.55 3.27 1.86
N TYR A 61 12.53 2.40 0.87
CA TYR A 61 11.48 2.35 -0.13
C TYR A 61 10.51 1.22 0.21
N LEU A 62 9.22 1.54 0.21
CA LEU A 62 8.16 0.56 0.42
C LEU A 62 7.55 0.19 -0.93
N PRO A 63 7.83 -1.02 -1.47
CA PRO A 63 7.20 -1.46 -2.71
C PRO A 63 5.69 -1.49 -2.53
N HIS A 64 4.97 -1.17 -3.58
CA HIS A 64 3.53 -1.24 -3.60
C HIS A 64 3.06 -1.68 -4.98
N HIS A 65 1.80 -2.05 -5.12
CA HIS A 65 1.20 -2.38 -6.41
C HIS A 65 -0.32 -2.22 -6.38
N PRO A 66 -0.96 -1.86 -7.51
CA PRO A 66 -2.40 -1.82 -7.62
C PRO A 66 -2.98 -3.23 -7.70
N VAL A 67 -4.04 -3.49 -6.94
CA VAL A 67 -4.84 -4.72 -6.99
C VAL A 67 -6.27 -4.37 -7.39
N PRO A 68 -6.75 -4.83 -8.55
CA PRO A 68 -8.16 -4.67 -8.93
C PRO A 68 -9.08 -5.47 -8.01
N ASN A 69 -10.28 -4.94 -7.75
CA ASN A 69 -11.37 -5.74 -7.21
C ASN A 69 -11.88 -6.73 -8.28
N LYS A 70 -12.71 -7.71 -7.86
CA LYS A 70 -13.26 -8.73 -8.77
C LYS A 70 -14.02 -8.14 -9.97
N SER A 71 -14.60 -6.95 -9.83
CA SER A 71 -15.34 -6.26 -10.89
C SER A 71 -14.44 -5.43 -11.82
N GLY A 72 -13.18 -5.17 -11.46
CA GLY A 72 -12.27 -4.28 -12.19
C GLY A 72 -12.53 -2.78 -11.99
N ASP A 73 -13.68 -2.39 -11.44
CA ASP A 73 -14.09 -0.97 -11.33
C ASP A 73 -13.39 -0.21 -10.20
N LYS A 74 -12.84 -0.91 -9.21
CA LYS A 74 -12.14 -0.29 -8.06
C LYS A 74 -10.80 -0.96 -7.85
N PHE A 75 -9.80 -0.16 -7.55
CA PHE A 75 -8.45 -0.62 -7.23
C PHE A 75 -8.11 -0.28 -5.79
N ARG A 76 -7.26 -1.10 -5.18
CA ARG A 76 -6.58 -0.79 -3.92
C ARG A 76 -5.10 -0.82 -4.17
N VAL A 77 -4.34 0.09 -3.56
CA VAL A 77 -2.88 0.01 -3.56
C VAL A 77 -2.46 -0.79 -2.33
N VAL A 78 -1.68 -1.84 -2.56
CA VAL A 78 -1.14 -2.71 -1.51
C VAL A 78 0.32 -2.37 -1.33
N PHE A 79 0.73 -2.10 -0.09
CA PHE A 79 2.13 -1.88 0.28
C PHE A 79 2.73 -3.18 0.83
N ASP A 80 3.89 -3.56 0.32
CA ASP A 80 4.61 -4.76 0.75
C ASP A 80 5.61 -4.44 1.87
N GLY A 81 5.14 -4.52 3.11
CA GLY A 81 5.97 -4.36 4.30
C GLY A 81 7.00 -5.48 4.55
N SER A 82 6.93 -6.57 3.78
CA SER A 82 7.87 -7.71 3.90
C SER A 82 9.07 -7.58 2.97
N ALA A 83 9.05 -6.63 2.04
CA ALA A 83 10.17 -6.36 1.16
C ALA A 83 11.40 -5.91 1.97
N LYS A 84 12.53 -6.57 1.70
CA LYS A 84 13.81 -6.27 2.34
C LYS A 84 14.46 -5.05 1.69
N SER A 85 14.98 -4.15 2.51
CA SER A 85 15.81 -3.03 2.06
C SER A 85 17.23 -3.47 1.67
N SER A 86 18.05 -2.51 1.26
CA SER A 86 19.50 -2.69 1.01
C SER A 86 20.25 -3.30 2.20
N THR A 87 19.74 -3.14 3.42
CA THR A 87 20.32 -3.72 4.64
C THR A 87 19.86 -5.15 4.93
N GLY A 88 18.98 -5.71 4.10
CA GLY A 88 18.43 -7.06 4.26
C GLY A 88 17.29 -7.19 5.28
N VAL A 89 16.85 -6.07 5.86
CA VAL A 89 15.76 -6.02 6.85
C VAL A 89 14.50 -5.39 6.22
N SER A 90 13.33 -5.92 6.56
CA SER A 90 12.01 -5.42 6.12
C SER A 90 11.36 -4.49 7.15
N LEU A 91 10.32 -3.77 6.74
CA LEU A 91 9.53 -2.93 7.65
C LEU A 91 8.88 -3.79 8.74
N ASN A 92 8.31 -4.93 8.36
CA ASN A 92 7.65 -5.84 9.29
C ASN A 92 8.61 -6.39 10.36
N ASP A 93 9.91 -6.54 10.07
CA ASP A 93 10.91 -6.98 11.05
C ASP A 93 11.23 -5.91 12.11
N LYS A 94 10.97 -4.63 11.81
CA LYS A 94 11.24 -3.50 12.70
C LYS A 94 10.03 -3.03 13.49
N LEU A 95 8.83 -3.40 13.06
CA LEU A 95 7.60 -3.07 13.79
C LEU A 95 7.48 -3.96 15.02
N MET A 96 7.24 -3.34 16.18
CA MET A 96 6.93 -4.10 17.40
C MET A 96 5.54 -4.74 17.25
N VAL A 97 5.46 -6.04 17.51
CA VAL A 97 4.18 -6.74 17.56
C VAL A 97 3.42 -6.26 18.80
N GLY A 98 2.30 -5.58 18.60
CA GLY A 98 1.41 -5.16 19.67
C GLY A 98 0.75 -6.34 20.38
N PRO A 99 0.14 -6.13 21.56
CA PRO A 99 -0.60 -7.17 22.26
C PRO A 99 -1.73 -7.72 21.38
N GLN A 100 -2.02 -9.02 21.50
CA GLN A 100 -3.09 -9.67 20.74
C GLN A 100 -4.46 -9.12 21.20
N LEU A 101 -5.03 -8.19 20.42
CA LEU A 101 -6.34 -7.59 20.68
C LEU A 101 -7.51 -8.44 20.19
N GLN A 102 -7.26 -9.40 19.30
CA GLN A 102 -8.29 -10.26 18.72
C GLN A 102 -8.63 -11.41 19.66
N THR A 103 -9.93 -11.63 19.88
CA THR A 103 -10.41 -12.86 20.51
C THR A 103 -9.93 -14.06 19.71
N ASP A 104 -9.57 -15.12 20.42
CA ASP A 104 -9.14 -16.38 19.82
C ASP A 104 -10.06 -16.82 18.66
N LEU A 105 -9.46 -17.15 17.52
CA LEU A 105 -10.16 -17.52 16.30
C LEU A 105 -11.06 -18.74 16.51
N THR A 106 -10.62 -19.70 17.33
CA THR A 106 -11.43 -20.88 17.67
C THR A 106 -12.71 -20.45 18.38
N THR A 107 -12.62 -19.51 19.31
CA THR A 107 -13.79 -18.94 20.01
C THR A 107 -14.75 -18.23 19.04
N ILE A 108 -14.23 -17.46 18.08
CA ILE A 108 -15.05 -16.78 17.06
C ILE A 108 -15.78 -17.82 16.18
N LEU A 109 -15.06 -18.84 15.70
CA LEU A 109 -15.62 -19.89 14.84
C LEU A 109 -16.69 -20.71 15.56
N ILE A 110 -16.48 -21.03 16.85
CA ILE A 110 -17.47 -21.74 17.66
C ILE A 110 -18.75 -20.89 17.81
N ARG A 111 -18.63 -19.60 18.14
CA ARG A 111 -19.80 -18.71 18.25
C ARG A 111 -20.57 -18.60 16.95
N PHE A 112 -19.87 -18.47 15.83
CA PHE A 112 -20.50 -18.39 14.51
C PHE A 112 -21.27 -19.68 14.18
N ARG A 113 -20.69 -20.85 14.49
CA ARG A 113 -21.32 -22.15 14.24
C ARG A 113 -22.49 -22.46 15.18
N MET A 114 -22.44 -21.96 16.42
CA MET A 114 -23.49 -22.19 17.42
C MET A 114 -24.60 -21.14 17.39
N HIS A 115 -24.45 -20.07 16.61
CA HIS A 115 -25.53 -19.09 16.45
C HIS A 115 -26.70 -19.73 15.71
N LYS A 116 -27.83 -19.89 16.39
CA LYS A 116 -29.07 -20.36 15.77
C LYS A 116 -29.52 -19.28 14.79
N ASN A 117 -29.71 -19.64 13.52
CA ASN A 117 -30.38 -18.77 12.55
C ASN A 117 -31.85 -18.67 12.98
N SER A 118 -32.19 -17.71 13.83
CA SER A 118 -33.58 -17.36 14.14
C SER A 118 -34.15 -16.55 12.97
N HIS A 119 -34.33 -17.22 11.84
CA HIS A 119 -35.19 -16.81 10.73
C HIS A 119 -35.92 -18.06 10.24
N ASP A 120 -36.75 -18.62 11.12
CA ASP A 120 -37.85 -19.51 10.77
C ASP A 120 -39.00 -19.12 11.71
N SER A 121 -39.82 -18.16 11.26
CA SER A 121 -41.16 -17.82 11.76
C SER A 121 -41.86 -17.01 10.69
#